data_AF-A0A1X6ZSS2-F1
#
_entry.id   AF-A0A1X6ZSS2-F1
#
_cell.length_a   1.000
_cell.length_b   1.000
_cell.length_c   1.000
_cell.angle_alpha   90.00
_cell.angle_beta   90.00
_cell.angle_gamma   90.00
#
_symmetry.space_group_name_H-M   'P 1'
#
loop_
_entity.id
_entity.type
_entity.pdbx_description
1 polymer ?
#
loop_
_entity_poly.entity_id
_entity_poly.type
_entity_poly.pdbx_seq_one_letter_code
_entity_poly.pdbx_strand_id
1 'polypeptide(L)' 'MTTLTKTTVFKTLKPRAETALDKTTRAAKGILEGEAEKSQVKTARLRKARLEREASTPASHY' A
#
# COMPACT_ATOMS: atom_id res chain seq x y z
N MET A 1 -35.36 29.29 -28.86
CA MET A 1 -35.48 28.03 -28.09
C MET A 1 -34.12 27.36 -28.07
N THR A 2 -33.34 27.54 -26.99
CA THR A 2 -32.03 26.89 -26.84
C THR A 2 -32.23 25.47 -26.33
N THR A 3 -31.90 24.48 -27.17
CA THR A 3 -32.02 23.06 -26.85
C THR A 3 -31.00 22.67 -25.78
N LEU A 4 -31.47 22.37 -24.55
CA LEU A 4 -30.63 21.91 -23.45
C LEU A 4 -30.40 20.40 -23.62
N THR A 5 -29.19 20.00 -24.00
CA THR A 5 -28.81 18.59 -24.12
C THR A 5 -28.64 17.96 -22.74
N LYS A 6 -29.18 16.75 -22.50
CA LYS A 6 -29.21 16.06 -21.18
C LYS A 6 -27.84 15.92 -20.49
N THR A 7 -26.75 16.08 -21.24
CA THR A 7 -25.36 16.07 -20.75
C THR A 7 -24.93 17.35 -20.02
N THR A 8 -25.63 18.47 -20.21
CA THR A 8 -25.29 19.75 -19.56
C THR A 8 -25.98 19.96 -18.20
N VAL A 9 -26.90 19.07 -17.82
CA VAL A 9 -27.72 19.22 -16.59
C VAL A 9 -26.91 18.88 -15.34
N PHE A 10 -25.95 17.98 -15.45
CA PHE A 10 -25.06 17.61 -14.34
C PHE A 10 -23.63 17.99 -14.68
N LYS A 11 -23.15 19.09 -14.10
CA LYS A 11 -21.75 19.48 -14.20
C LYS A 11 -20.92 18.49 -13.38
N THR A 12 -20.00 17.78 -14.03
CA THR A 12 -19.02 16.95 -13.32
C THR A 12 -18.18 17.85 -12.41
N LEU A 13 -18.38 17.74 -11.10
CA LEU A 13 -17.58 18.45 -10.12
C LEU A 13 -16.13 18.02 -10.26
N LYS A 14 -15.22 18.99 -10.40
CA LYS A 14 -13.79 18.71 -10.36
C LYS A 14 -13.45 18.12 -8.98
N PRO A 15 -12.59 17.10 -8.91
CA PRO A 15 -12.14 16.58 -7.63
C PRO A 15 -11.56 17.71 -6.79
N ARG A 16 -11.89 17.72 -5.50
CA ARG A 16 -11.45 18.74 -4.55
C ARG A 16 -9.92 18.77 -4.52
N ALA A 17 -9.35 19.97 -4.55
CA ALA A 17 -7.92 20.15 -4.36
C ALA A 17 -7.51 19.70 -2.95
N GLU A 18 -6.42 18.95 -2.87
CA GLU A 18 -5.88 18.45 -1.60
C GLU A 18 -5.48 19.61 -0.69
N THR A 19 -5.94 19.55 0.55
CA THR A 19 -5.52 20.47 1.60
C THR A 19 -4.09 20.17 2.05
N ALA A 20 -3.47 21.08 2.78
CA ALA A 20 -2.15 20.83 3.38
C ALA A 20 -2.17 19.58 4.28
N LEU A 21 -3.26 19.36 5.02
CA LEU A 21 -3.48 18.18 5.86
C LEU A 21 -3.57 16.89 5.05
N ASP A 22 -4.23 16.92 3.89
CA ASP A 22 -4.34 15.74 3.01
C ASP A 22 -2.96 15.33 2.50
N LYS A 23 -2.13 16.32 2.15
CA LYS A 23 -0.75 16.11 1.69
C LYS A 23 0.12 15.49 2.78
N THR A 24 0.07 16.02 4.00
CA THR A 24 0.86 15.47 5.12
C THR A 24 0.38 14.06 5.49
N THR A 25 -0.94 13.84 5.49
CA THR A 25 -1.52 12.51 5.75
C THR A 25 -1.08 11.50 4.70
N ARG A 26 -1.06 11.89 3.42
CA ARG A 26 -0.55 11.05 2.34
C ARG A 26 0.92 10.70 2.52
N ALA A 27 1.76 11.69 2.83
CA ALA A 27 3.18 11.47 3.07
C ALA A 27 3.41 10.52 4.26
N ALA A 28 2.72 10.73 5.37
CA ALA A 28 2.80 9.88 6.54
C ALA A 28 2.40 8.42 6.23
N LYS A 29 1.31 8.22 5.50
CA LYS A 29 0.88 6.88 5.06
C LYS A 29 1.94 6.20 4.20
N GLY A 30 2.49 6.90 3.21
CA GLY A 30 3.53 6.34 2.34
C GLY A 30 4.80 5.93 3.11
N ILE A 31 5.18 6.69 4.14
CA ILE A 31 6.31 6.34 5.02
C ILE A 31 6.01 5.04 5.77
N LEU A 32 4.84 4.95 6.41
CA LEU A 32 4.44 3.79 7.20
C LEU A 32 4.33 2.52 6.35
N GLU A 33 3.70 2.63 5.18
CA GLU A 33 3.56 1.50 4.25
C GLU A 33 4.92 1.03 3.75
N GLY A 34 5.82 1.96 3.38
CA GLY A 34 7.17 1.60 2.94
C GLY A 34 8.02 0.96 4.05
N GLU A 35 7.87 1.38 5.30
CA GLU A 35 8.55 0.73 6.44
C GLU A 35 7.98 -0.66 6.74
N ALA A 36 6.66 -0.80 6.67
CA ALA A 36 5.97 -2.08 6.83
C ALA A 36 6.42 -3.08 5.77
N GLU A 37 6.49 -2.66 4.50
CA GLU A 37 6.96 -3.49 3.39
C GLU A 37 8.40 -3.98 3.62
N LYS A 38 9.32 -3.08 3.96
CA LYS A 38 10.72 -3.43 4.27
C LYS A 38 10.81 -4.46 5.40
N SER A 39 10.03 -4.27 6.46
CA SER A 39 9.99 -5.17 7.62
C SER A 39 9.43 -6.53 7.26
N GLN A 40 8.37 -6.59 6.44
CA GLN A 40 7.79 -7.83 5.95
C GLN A 40 8.75 -8.60 5.06
N VAL A 41 9.40 -7.92 4.10
CA VAL A 41 10.40 -8.54 3.21
C VAL A 41 11.57 -9.13 4.01
N LYS A 42 12.11 -8.38 4.98
CA LYS A 42 13.17 -8.87 5.88
C LYS A 42 12.71 -10.12 6.62
N THR A 43 11.52 -10.08 7.20
CA THR A 43 10.95 -11.19 7.98
C THR A 43 10.72 -12.42 7.12
N ALA A 44 10.17 -12.27 5.92
CA ALA A 44 9.96 -13.35 4.97
C ALA A 44 11.30 -14.00 4.57
N ARG A 45 12.32 -13.19 4.28
CA ARG A 45 13.68 -13.67 3.96
C ARG A 45 14.29 -14.49 5.11
N LEU A 46 14.22 -13.97 6.34
CA LEU A 46 14.75 -14.65 7.52
C LEU A 46 13.99 -15.95 7.81
N ARG A 47 12.67 -15.94 7.65
CA ARG A 47 11.83 -17.13 7.82
C ARG A 47 12.18 -18.20 6.80
N LYS A 48 12.37 -17.83 5.53
CA LYS A 48 12.82 -18.76 4.48
C LYS A 48 14.18 -19.38 4.82
N ALA A 49 15.17 -18.55 5.18
CA ALA A 49 16.51 -19.02 5.55
C ALA A 49 16.46 -19.97 6.76
N ARG A 50 15.59 -19.70 7.74
CA ARG A 50 15.37 -20.60 8.88
C ARG A 50 14.81 -21.95 8.44
N LEU A 51 13.78 -21.96 7.59
CA LEU A 51 13.17 -23.20 7.10
C LEU A 51 14.16 -24.04 6.27
N GLU A 52 14.96 -23.40 5.42
CA GLU A 52 16.02 -24.08 4.66
C GLU A 52 17.07 -24.72 5.58
N ARG A 53 17.43 -24.04 6.66
CA ARG A 53 18.34 -24.57 7.67
C ARG A 53 17.75 -25.76 8.41
N GLU A 54 16.50 -25.65 8.86
CA GLU A 54 15.77 -26.73 9.54
C GLU A 54 15.62 -27.96 8.64
N ALA A 55 15.36 -27.78 7.34
CA ALA A 55 15.30 -28.86 6.36
C ALA A 55 16.66 -29.52 6.08
N SER A 56 17.76 -28.75 6.21
CA SER A 56 19.13 -29.22 5.95
C SER A 56 19.81 -29.85 7.17
N THR A 57 19.34 -29.55 8.38
CA THR A 57 19.78 -30.24 9.58
C THR A 57 19.02 -31.57 9.71
N PRO A 58 19.69 -32.74 9.67
CA PRO A 58 19.02 -33.98 10.02
C PRO A 58 18.46 -33.84 11.43
N ALA A 59 17.22 -34.30 11.64
CA ALA A 59 16.62 -34.35 12.96
C ALA A 59 17.61 -35.03 13.91
N SER A 60 18.18 -34.27 14.85
CA SER A 60 18.98 -34.86 15.92
C SER A 60 18.01 -35.69 16.75
N HIS A 61 17.90 -36.97 16.40
CA HIS A 61 17.30 -37.99 17.24
C HIS A 61 18.10 -38.01 18.54
N TYR A 62 17.53 -37.42 19.58
CA TYR A 62 17.87 -37.71 20.97
C TYR A 62 16.97 -38.85 21.45
#